data_AF-A0A1H9MT30-F1
#
_entry.id   AF-A0A1H9MT30-F1
#
_cell.length_a   1.000
_cell.length_b   1.000
_cell.length_c   1.000
_cell.angle_alpha   90.00
_cell.angle_beta   90.00
_cell.angle_gamma   90.00
#
_symmetry.space_group_name_H-M   'P 1'
#
loop_
_entity.id
_entity.type
_entity.pdbx_description
1 polymer ?
#
loop_
_entity_poly.entity_id
_entity_poly.type
_entity_poly.pdbx_seq_one_letter_code
_entity_poly.pdbx_strand_id
1 'polypeptide(L)'
;MRALCFLVLSLLLASCATDPAGNWSELDLTAYNLPVKIMAPDSAKVISSNLSSIMRDVTIKSEEDDYSIQILASQASTNDMTRLKAEQLELVRDNRYFSKVVREEDNGFIFENQIDSTSIFGFRYIIYQGDQEFVFQNGFDATYGLEAIEAMYSAVKQKK
;
A
#
# COMPACT_ATOMS: atom_id res chain seq x y z
N MET A 1 -26.10 -40.57 -25.22
CA MET A 1 -25.01 -39.55 -25.18
C MET A 1 -25.60 -38.15 -25.12
N ARG A 2 -26.28 -37.74 -24.04
CA ARG A 2 -26.79 -36.37 -23.90
C ARG A 2 -26.87 -35.86 -22.45
N ALA A 3 -26.81 -36.75 -21.46
CA ALA A 3 -26.95 -36.39 -20.04
C ALA A 3 -25.63 -36.37 -19.24
N LEU A 4 -24.46 -36.53 -19.89
CA LEU A 4 -23.15 -36.59 -19.20
C LEU A 4 -22.30 -35.32 -19.40
N CYS A 5 -22.77 -34.33 -20.16
CA CYS A 5 -22.02 -33.11 -20.44
C CYS A 5 -22.42 -31.91 -19.55
N PHE A 6 -23.44 -32.03 -18.73
CA PHE A 6 -23.95 -30.91 -17.92
C PHE A 6 -23.41 -30.86 -16.48
N LEU A 7 -22.68 -31.88 -16.01
CA LEU A 7 -22.18 -31.94 -14.63
C LEU A 7 -20.77 -31.34 -14.44
N VAL A 8 -20.05 -31.03 -15.53
CA VAL A 8 -18.66 -30.54 -15.46
C VAL A 8 -18.58 -29.01 -15.49
N LEU A 9 -19.66 -28.31 -15.86
CA LEU A 9 -19.64 -26.84 -15.99
C LEU A 9 -19.95 -26.09 -14.67
N SER A 10 -20.37 -26.80 -13.62
CA SER A 10 -20.72 -26.20 -12.32
C SER A 10 -19.58 -26.15 -11.30
N LEU A 11 -18.38 -26.65 -11.62
CA LEU A 11 -17.23 -26.67 -10.70
C LEU A 11 -16.22 -25.51 -10.88
N LEU A 12 -16.45 -24.56 -11.79
CA LEU A 12 -15.46 -23.52 -12.12
C LEU A 12 -15.69 -22.15 -11.45
N LEU A 13 -16.66 -22.02 -10.53
CA LEU A 13 -16.98 -20.73 -9.88
C LEU A 13 -16.54 -20.62 -8.42
N ALA A 14 -15.81 -21.60 -7.88
CA ALA A 14 -15.19 -21.52 -6.56
C ALA A 14 -13.70 -21.18 -6.63
N SER A 15 -13.34 -20.15 -7.42
CA SER A 15 -12.09 -19.42 -7.17
C SER A 15 -12.46 -18.19 -6.34
N CYS A 16 -12.74 -18.42 -5.05
CA CYS A 16 -12.54 -17.35 -4.08
C CYS A 16 -11.04 -17.08 -4.09
N ALA A 17 -10.62 -16.02 -4.76
CA ALA A 17 -9.39 -15.35 -4.38
C ALA A 17 -9.58 -14.99 -2.90
N THR A 18 -8.92 -15.72 -2.01
CA THR A 18 -8.75 -15.27 -0.63
C THR A 18 -8.02 -13.95 -0.72
N ASP A 19 -8.78 -12.87 -0.54
CA ASP A 19 -8.22 -11.53 -0.42
C ASP A 19 -7.25 -11.58 0.77
N PRO A 20 -5.93 -11.37 0.58
CA PRO A 20 -4.97 -11.47 1.67
C PRO A 20 -5.28 -10.50 2.82
N ALA A 21 -6.05 -9.43 2.54
CA ALA A 21 -6.57 -8.49 3.52
C ALA A 21 -7.78 -9.02 4.32
N GLY A 22 -8.31 -10.21 4.03
CA GLY A 22 -9.58 -10.74 4.54
C GLY A 22 -9.65 -10.92 6.06
N ASN A 23 -8.51 -10.86 6.77
CA ASN A 23 -8.44 -10.99 8.23
C ASN A 23 -7.94 -9.72 8.95
N TRP A 24 -7.74 -8.61 8.23
CA TRP A 24 -7.28 -7.37 8.86
C TRP A 24 -8.45 -6.57 9.41
N SER A 25 -8.19 -5.83 10.49
CA SER A 25 -9.16 -4.98 11.17
C SER A 25 -8.90 -3.51 10.84
N GLU A 26 -9.95 -2.68 10.93
CA GLU A 26 -9.80 -1.24 10.77
C GLU A 26 -9.00 -0.66 11.96
N LEU A 27 -7.90 0.01 11.65
CA LEU A 27 -7.05 0.74 12.58
C LEU A 27 -7.26 2.24 12.41
N ASP A 28 -7.77 2.89 13.45
CA ASP A 28 -7.96 4.34 13.51
C ASP A 28 -6.66 5.03 13.93
N LEU A 29 -6.12 5.89 13.08
CA LEU A 29 -4.84 6.59 13.33
C LEU A 29 -5.01 8.00 13.92
N THR A 30 -6.24 8.41 14.25
CA THR A 30 -6.53 9.74 14.83
C THR A 30 -5.80 9.95 16.16
N ALA A 31 -5.64 8.90 16.97
CA ALA A 31 -4.86 8.94 18.21
C ALA A 31 -3.38 9.30 17.99
N TYR A 32 -2.88 9.13 16.78
CA TYR A 32 -1.52 9.48 16.37
C TYR A 32 -1.48 10.81 15.59
N ASN A 33 -2.56 11.59 15.61
CA ASN A 33 -2.78 12.82 14.84
C ASN A 33 -2.75 12.61 13.31
N LEU A 34 -3.13 11.42 12.83
CA LEU A 34 -3.44 11.20 11.42
C LEU A 34 -4.95 10.99 11.28
N PRO A 35 -5.70 11.92 10.68
CA PRO A 35 -7.15 11.82 10.52
C PRO A 35 -7.56 10.81 9.42
N VAL A 36 -7.03 9.60 9.48
CA VAL A 36 -7.22 8.52 8.49
C VAL A 36 -7.38 7.19 9.19
N LYS A 37 -7.95 6.23 8.47
CA LYS A 37 -8.06 4.84 8.90
C LYS A 37 -7.47 3.91 7.84
N ILE A 38 -6.89 2.81 8.26
CA ILE A 38 -6.33 1.79 7.37
C ILE A 38 -6.73 0.40 7.87
N MET A 39 -6.63 -0.62 7.02
CA MET A 39 -6.71 -2.01 7.47
C MET A 39 -5.33 -2.46 7.97
N ALA A 40 -5.24 -3.14 9.10
CA ALA A 40 -4.00 -3.69 9.62
C ALA A 40 -4.24 -5.02 10.38
N PRO A 41 -3.21 -5.88 10.50
CA PRO A 41 -3.27 -7.02 11.42
C PRO A 41 -3.51 -6.58 12.87
N ASP A 42 -4.21 -7.41 13.66
CA ASP A 42 -4.48 -7.12 15.08
C ASP A 42 -3.19 -7.03 15.93
N SER A 43 -2.12 -7.69 15.48
CA SER A 43 -0.77 -7.69 16.07
C SER A 43 0.01 -6.39 15.77
N ALA A 44 -0.48 -5.54 14.87
CA ALA A 44 0.24 -4.39 14.38
C ALA A 44 0.46 -3.33 15.47
N LYS A 45 1.69 -2.81 15.52
CA LYS A 45 2.10 -1.75 16.45
C LYS A 45 2.33 -0.46 15.68
N VAL A 46 1.87 0.65 16.26
CA VAL A 46 2.06 1.98 15.70
C VAL A 46 3.24 2.67 16.39
N ILE A 47 4.21 3.09 15.60
CA ILE A 47 5.38 3.86 16.01
C ILE A 47 5.27 5.21 15.32
N SER A 48 5.17 6.29 16.10
CA SER A 48 5.09 7.65 15.57
C SER A 48 6.32 8.45 15.97
N SER A 49 6.89 9.17 15.01
CA SER A 49 7.98 10.11 15.23
C SER A 49 7.78 11.37 14.39
N ASN A 50 8.35 12.49 14.86
CA ASN A 50 8.41 13.72 14.09
C ASN A 50 9.80 13.79 13.45
N LEU A 51 9.89 13.53 12.14
CA LEU A 51 11.13 13.68 11.38
C LEU A 51 11.60 15.14 11.35
N SER A 52 10.66 16.09 11.33
CA SER A 52 10.90 17.52 11.45
C SER A 52 9.66 18.25 11.99
N SER A 53 9.72 19.58 12.13
CA SER A 53 8.55 20.39 12.49
C SER A 53 7.45 20.40 11.42
N ILE A 54 7.76 19.98 10.19
CA ILE A 54 6.85 20.04 9.03
C ILE A 54 6.52 18.66 8.45
N MET A 55 7.17 17.60 8.94
CA MET A 55 7.00 16.24 8.43
C MET A 55 6.89 15.24 9.57
N ARG A 56 5.77 14.52 9.56
CA ARG A 56 5.44 13.46 10.50
C ARG A 56 5.65 12.11 9.84
N ASP A 57 6.14 11.16 10.62
CA ASP A 57 6.37 9.79 10.22
C ASP A 57 5.63 8.85 11.17
N VAL A 58 4.73 8.05 10.62
CA VAL A 58 4.03 7.00 11.35
C VAL A 58 4.26 5.67 10.65
N THR A 59 4.88 4.75 11.36
CA THR A 59 5.07 3.37 10.90
C THR A 59 4.12 2.44 11.65
N ILE A 60 3.39 1.61 10.91
CA ILE A 60 2.49 0.57 11.43
C ILE A 60 3.07 -0.76 11.02
N LYS A 61 3.49 -1.58 12.00
CA LYS A 61 4.28 -2.79 11.74
C LYS A 61 3.74 -4.02 12.49
N SER A 62 3.67 -5.16 11.80
CA SER A 62 3.60 -6.49 12.39
C SER A 62 4.72 -7.36 11.83
N GLU A 63 5.56 -7.90 12.71
CA GLU A 63 6.57 -8.90 12.33
C GLU A 63 5.96 -10.28 12.08
N GLU A 64 4.81 -10.57 12.70
CA GLU A 64 4.11 -11.86 12.59
C GLU A 64 3.42 -12.00 11.22
N ASP A 65 3.03 -10.89 10.60
CA ASP A 65 2.21 -10.85 9.38
C ASP A 65 2.95 -10.29 8.15
N ASP A 66 4.28 -10.11 8.22
CA ASP A 66 5.09 -9.48 7.18
C ASP A 66 4.47 -8.16 6.67
N TYR A 67 4.08 -7.30 7.61
CA TYR A 67 3.34 -6.07 7.37
C TYR A 67 4.12 -4.87 7.91
N SER A 68 4.40 -3.89 7.05
CA SER A 68 5.02 -2.62 7.46
C SER A 68 4.56 -1.52 6.53
N ILE A 69 3.78 -0.58 7.05
CA ILE A 69 3.32 0.61 6.31
C ILE A 69 3.88 1.84 7.00
N GLN A 70 4.52 2.71 6.21
CA GLN A 70 4.94 4.03 6.63
C GLN A 70 4.03 5.09 6.01
N ILE A 71 3.67 6.08 6.82
CA ILE A 71 2.87 7.23 6.42
C ILE A 71 3.70 8.48 6.67
N LEU A 72 4.04 9.16 5.59
CA LEU A 72 4.65 10.49 5.65
C LEU A 72 3.55 11.53 5.47
N ALA A 73 3.37 12.38 6.48
CA ALA A 73 2.38 13.46 6.45
C ALA A 73 3.06 14.81 6.53
N SER A 74 2.72 15.70 5.59
CA SER A 74 3.28 17.05 5.48
C SER A 74 2.26 18.03 4.92
N GLN A 75 2.58 19.31 4.95
CA GLN A 75 1.78 20.33 4.26
C GLN A 75 1.72 20.02 2.76
N ALA A 76 0.52 20.05 2.17
CA ALA A 76 0.37 19.90 0.74
C ALA A 76 1.04 21.07 0.00
N SER A 77 2.00 20.77 -0.88
CA SER A 77 2.65 21.77 -1.73
C SER A 77 1.79 22.16 -2.95
N THR A 78 0.80 21.33 -3.25
CA THR A 78 -0.15 21.46 -4.37
C THR A 78 -1.44 20.72 -4.03
N ASN A 79 -2.52 21.03 -4.74
CA ASN A 79 -3.78 20.27 -4.73
C ASN A 79 -3.98 19.45 -6.03
N ASP A 80 -2.97 19.41 -6.89
CA ASP A 80 -2.98 18.61 -8.12
C ASP A 80 -2.43 17.21 -7.83
N MET A 81 -3.34 16.25 -7.64
CA MET A 81 -3.00 14.85 -7.39
C MET A 81 -2.18 14.24 -8.53
N THR A 82 -2.44 14.64 -9.78
CA THR A 82 -1.71 14.10 -10.93
C THR A 82 -0.25 14.56 -10.89
N ARG A 83 -0.04 15.86 -10.59
CA ARG A 83 1.29 16.43 -10.38
C ARG A 83 2.02 15.77 -9.21
N LEU A 84 1.36 15.62 -8.06
CA LEU A 84 1.97 15.02 -6.87
C LEU A 84 2.32 13.53 -7.09
N LYS A 85 1.43 12.75 -7.74
CA LYS A 85 1.74 11.36 -8.11
C LYS A 85 2.92 11.28 -9.07
N ALA A 86 3.00 12.18 -10.05
CA ALA A 86 4.13 12.21 -10.99
C ALA A 86 5.46 12.49 -10.26
N GLU A 87 5.49 13.44 -9.31
CA GLU A 87 6.66 13.71 -8.47
C GLU A 87 7.08 12.47 -7.66
N GLN A 88 6.13 11.78 -7.01
CA GLN A 88 6.42 10.54 -6.28
C GLN A 88 6.95 9.43 -7.20
N LEU A 89 6.44 9.36 -8.43
CA LEU A 89 6.89 8.38 -9.41
C LEU A 89 8.31 8.68 -9.92
N GLU A 90 8.66 9.95 -10.09
CA GLU A 90 10.02 10.38 -10.41
C GLU A 90 11.00 10.00 -9.29
N LEU A 91 10.64 10.23 -8.02
CA LEU A 91 11.47 9.83 -6.88
C LEU A 91 11.77 8.33 -6.85
N VAL A 92 10.80 7.50 -7.25
CA VAL A 92 10.99 6.05 -7.33
C VAL A 92 11.82 5.66 -8.55
N ARG A 93 11.61 6.30 -9.70
CA ARG A 93 12.38 6.06 -10.94
C ARG A 93 13.85 6.44 -10.83
N ASP A 94 14.18 7.41 -9.98
CA ASP A 94 15.56 7.82 -9.70
C ASP A 94 16.33 6.77 -8.86
N ASN A 95 15.66 5.76 -8.32
CA ASN A 95 16.34 4.66 -7.65
C ASN A 95 17.08 3.78 -8.69
N ARG A 96 18.38 3.54 -8.47
CA ARG A 96 19.22 2.72 -9.36
C ARG A 96 18.71 1.30 -9.61
N TYR A 97 17.89 0.78 -8.70
CA TYR A 97 17.31 -0.56 -8.79
C TYR A 97 15.91 -0.56 -9.40
N PHE A 98 15.35 0.60 -9.72
CA PHE A 98 14.04 0.69 -10.34
C PHE A 98 14.02 -0.13 -11.63
N SER A 99 13.03 -1.03 -11.74
CA SER A 99 12.83 -1.87 -12.92
C SER A 99 11.64 -1.35 -13.73
N LYS A 100 10.45 -1.28 -13.13
CA LYS A 100 9.22 -0.84 -13.81
C LYS A 100 8.10 -0.50 -12.83
N VAL A 101 7.10 0.20 -13.35
CA VAL A 101 5.78 0.29 -12.72
C VAL A 101 4.99 -0.99 -13.05
N VAL A 102 4.40 -1.61 -12.03
CA VAL A 102 3.62 -2.85 -12.14
C VAL A 102 2.12 -2.53 -12.23
N ARG A 103 1.66 -1.54 -11.47
CA ARG A 103 0.28 -1.04 -11.47
C ARG A 103 0.27 0.45 -11.21
N GLU A 104 -0.59 1.17 -11.92
CA GLU A 104 -0.78 2.60 -11.72
C GLU A 104 -2.28 2.92 -11.63
N GLU A 105 -2.63 3.78 -10.68
CA GLU A 105 -3.98 4.27 -10.41
C GLU A 105 -3.92 5.80 -10.20
N ASP A 106 -5.08 6.46 -10.07
CA ASP A 106 -5.15 7.92 -9.93
C ASP A 106 -4.38 8.44 -8.72
N ASN A 107 -4.46 7.71 -7.60
CA ASN A 107 -3.93 8.11 -6.30
C ASN A 107 -2.72 7.28 -5.87
N GLY A 108 -2.14 6.44 -6.74
CA GLY A 108 -1.07 5.57 -6.32
C GLY A 108 -0.56 4.63 -7.39
N PHE A 109 0.48 3.90 -7.04
CA PHE A 109 1.13 2.94 -7.93
C PHE A 109 1.91 1.89 -7.14
N ILE A 110 2.12 0.74 -7.78
CA ILE A 110 3.01 -0.33 -7.35
C ILE A 110 4.15 -0.42 -8.36
N PHE A 111 5.36 -0.59 -7.87
CA PHE A 111 6.56 -0.69 -8.68
C PHE A 111 7.42 -1.88 -8.26
N GLU A 112 8.27 -2.31 -9.20
CA GLU A 112 9.28 -3.34 -9.01
C GLU A 112 10.66 -2.68 -9.00
N ASN A 113 11.47 -3.04 -8.01
CA ASN A 113 12.91 -2.89 -8.07
C ASN A 113 13.55 -4.27 -8.31
N GLN A 114 14.66 -4.29 -9.05
CA GLN A 114 15.43 -5.48 -9.29
C GLN A 114 16.87 -5.29 -8.78
N ILE A 115 17.27 -6.14 -7.83
CA ILE A 115 18.64 -6.20 -7.32
C ILE A 115 19.21 -7.54 -7.78
N ASP A 116 20.21 -7.48 -8.66
CA ASP A 116 20.71 -8.65 -9.40
C ASP A 116 19.58 -9.40 -10.12
N SER A 117 19.22 -10.61 -9.69
CA SER A 117 18.10 -11.39 -10.23
C SER A 117 16.89 -11.44 -9.28
N THR A 118 16.90 -10.67 -8.19
CA THR A 118 15.83 -10.67 -7.17
C THR A 118 14.89 -9.49 -7.39
N SER A 119 13.61 -9.78 -7.62
CA SER A 119 12.56 -8.76 -7.68
C SER A 119 12.02 -8.46 -6.28
N ILE A 120 11.98 -7.18 -5.92
CA ILE A 120 11.36 -6.67 -4.71
C ILE A 120 10.35 -5.59 -5.09
N PHE A 121 9.27 -5.47 -4.35
CA PHE A 121 8.16 -4.61 -4.72
C PHE A 121 7.98 -3.49 -3.71
N GLY A 122 7.40 -2.38 -4.16
CA GLY A 122 7.06 -1.24 -3.32
C GLY A 122 5.80 -0.56 -3.83
N PHE A 123 5.20 0.28 -3.00
CA PHE A 123 4.05 1.08 -3.40
C PHE A 123 4.14 2.52 -2.92
N ARG A 124 3.35 3.38 -3.58
CA ARG A 124 2.97 4.71 -3.09
C ARG A 124 1.47 4.86 -3.25
N TYR A 125 0.78 5.29 -2.19
CA TYR A 125 -0.62 5.71 -2.26
C TYR A 125 -0.72 7.08 -1.58
N ILE A 126 -1.47 8.00 -2.18
CA ILE A 126 -1.44 9.42 -1.85
C ILE A 126 -2.87 9.92 -1.67
N ILE A 127 -3.10 10.66 -0.59
CA ILE A 127 -4.36 11.37 -0.38
C ILE A 127 -4.08 12.79 0.11
N TYR A 128 -5.08 13.65 -0.07
CA TYR A 128 -5.19 14.92 0.64
C TYR A 128 -6.23 14.79 1.75
N GLN A 129 -5.91 15.33 2.92
CA GLN A 129 -6.88 15.51 4.00
C GLN A 129 -6.71 16.92 4.56
N GLY A 130 -7.68 17.80 4.26
CA GLY A 130 -7.55 19.22 4.55
C GLY A 130 -6.44 19.87 3.71
N ASP A 131 -5.48 20.49 4.38
CA ASP A 131 -4.31 21.14 3.78
C ASP A 131 -3.05 20.28 3.83
N GLN A 132 -3.18 19.02 4.28
CA GLN A 132 -2.09 18.05 4.38
C GLN A 132 -2.15 17.03 3.24
N GLU A 133 -0.97 16.60 2.81
CA GLU A 133 -0.78 15.42 1.98
C GLU A 133 -0.26 14.25 2.83
N PHE A 134 -0.69 13.05 2.48
CA PHE A 134 -0.27 11.82 3.14
C PHE A 134 0.23 10.86 2.06
N VAL A 135 1.48 10.45 2.19
CA VAL A 135 2.10 9.44 1.34
C VAL A 135 2.23 8.15 2.14
N PHE A 136 1.42 7.16 1.78
CA PHE A 136 1.50 5.80 2.28
C PHE A 136 2.48 5.01 1.43
N GLN A 137 3.36 4.25 2.08
CA GLN A 137 4.34 3.38 1.44
C GLN A 137 4.64 2.17 2.32
N ASN A 138 5.26 1.13 1.76
CA ASN A 138 5.80 0.05 2.58
C ASN A 138 6.98 0.57 3.43
N GLY A 139 7.18 -0.03 4.59
CA GLY A 139 8.36 0.21 5.42
C GLY A 139 9.66 -0.24 4.74
N PHE A 140 10.78 0.31 5.20
CA PHE A 140 12.12 0.03 4.67
C PHE A 140 12.88 -1.06 5.45
N ASP A 141 12.27 -1.63 6.48
CA ASP A 141 12.89 -2.58 7.38
C ASP A 141 12.91 -4.02 6.85
N ALA A 142 12.17 -4.29 5.77
CA ALA A 142 12.20 -5.55 5.04
C ALA A 142 11.96 -5.33 3.53
N THR A 143 12.15 -6.40 2.76
CA THR A 143 11.81 -6.46 1.33
C THR A 143 10.57 -7.32 1.14
N TYR A 144 9.65 -6.87 0.32
CA TYR A 144 8.34 -7.52 0.15
C TYR A 144 8.16 -8.08 -1.26
N GLY A 145 7.49 -9.23 -1.34
CA GLY A 145 6.97 -9.76 -2.59
C GLY A 145 5.74 -8.99 -3.08
N LEU A 146 5.32 -9.27 -4.32
CA LEU A 146 4.19 -8.58 -4.93
C LEU A 146 2.88 -8.75 -4.13
N GLU A 147 2.60 -9.96 -3.66
CA GLU A 147 1.37 -10.27 -2.92
C GLU A 147 1.25 -9.44 -1.62
N ALA A 148 2.32 -9.38 -0.82
CA ALA A 148 2.35 -8.57 0.40
C ALA A 148 2.17 -7.07 0.09
N ILE A 149 2.80 -6.58 -0.99
CA ILE A 149 2.66 -5.19 -1.43
C ILE A 149 1.25 -4.89 -1.92
N GLU A 150 0.61 -5.79 -2.65
CA GLU A 150 -0.78 -5.62 -3.08
C GLU A 150 -1.75 -5.61 -1.90
N ALA A 151 -1.52 -6.44 -0.89
CA ALA A 151 -2.29 -6.45 0.35
C ALA A 151 -2.14 -5.13 1.10
N MET A 152 -0.91 -4.68 1.37
CA MET A 152 -0.65 -3.41 2.04
C MET A 152 -1.16 -2.20 1.25
N TYR A 153 -1.00 -2.20 -0.08
CA TYR A 153 -1.55 -1.15 -0.94
C TYR A 153 -3.08 -1.08 -0.86
N SER A 154 -3.74 -2.24 -0.77
CA SER A 154 -5.21 -2.31 -0.62
C SER A 154 -5.65 -1.84 0.76
N ALA A 155 -4.89 -2.15 1.81
CA ALA A 155 -5.15 -1.75 3.20
C ALA A 155 -5.23 -0.24 3.41
N VAL A 156 -4.45 0.54 2.65
CA VAL A 156 -4.38 2.00 2.81
C VAL A 156 -5.38 2.74 1.93
N LYS A 157 -6.08 2.06 1.02
CA LYS A 157 -7.08 2.71 0.16
C LYS A 157 -8.20 3.26 1.01
N GLN A 158 -8.46 4.56 0.84
CA GLN A 158 -9.54 5.24 1.53
C GLN A 158 -10.86 4.99 0.79
N LYS A 159 -11.90 4.61 1.53
CA LYS A 159 -13.26 4.53 0.98
C LYS A 159 -13.73 5.94 0.64
N LYS A 160 -14.20 6.15 -0.59
CA LYS A 160 -14.85 7.39 -1.02
C LYS A 160 -16.23 7.53 -0.39
#